data_AF-A0A0B2UYC2-F1
#
_entry.id   AF-A0A0B2UYC2-F1
#
_cell.length_a   1.000
_cell.length_b   1.000
_cell.length_c   1.000
_cell.angle_alpha   90.00
_cell.angle_beta   90.00
_cell.angle_gamma   90.00
#
_symmetry.space_group_name_H-M   'P 1'
#
loop_
_entity.id
_entity.type
_entity.pdbx_description
1 polymer ?
#
loop_
_entity_poly.entity_id
_entity_poly.type
_entity_poly.pdbx_seq_one_letter_code
_entity_poly.pdbx_strand_id
1 'polypeptide(L)'
;MVQEQQLRSEQQLDRLNDDRTAQVDHIGYCARRVRRIRKSLGFTHIHKSVPKHPAKFNQRKIVFDVVSEERYLQVAVFDAERNWSYAMQLKQEAGEDVHSRKRFHMANKLRKAVRHTSNLEAIVKMCDRVCCH
;
A
#
# COMPACT_ATOMS: atom_id res chain seq x y z
N MET A 1 28.67 27.61 -19.04
CA MET A 1 28.89 26.40 -18.23
C MET A 1 28.15 26.43 -16.89
N VAL A 2 28.34 27.44 -16.04
CA VAL A 2 27.67 27.51 -14.71
C VAL A 2 26.13 27.55 -14.83
N GLN A 3 25.59 28.39 -15.73
CA GLN A 3 24.14 28.50 -15.97
C GLN A 3 23.50 27.21 -16.52
N GLU A 4 24.23 26.46 -17.34
CA GLU A 4 23.72 25.20 -17.92
C GLU A 4 23.73 24.07 -16.89
N GLN A 5 24.72 24.05 -15.99
CA GLN A 5 24.74 23.14 -14.85
C GLN A 5 23.62 23.46 -13.85
N GLN A 6 23.35 24.75 -13.61
CA GLN A 6 22.27 25.20 -12.75
C GLN A 6 20.89 24.76 -13.29
N LEU A 7 20.62 25.00 -14.58
CA LEU A 7 19.37 24.60 -15.23
C LEU A 7 19.14 23.08 -15.20
N ARG A 8 20.19 22.27 -15.40
CA ARG A 8 20.10 20.81 -15.29
C ARG A 8 19.78 20.35 -13.86
N SER A 9 20.37 21.01 -12.86
CA SER A 9 20.11 20.71 -11.45
C SER A 9 18.68 21.08 -11.03
N GLU A 10 18.14 22.19 -11.54
CA GLU A 10 16.76 22.63 -11.32
C GLU A 10 15.76 21.67 -11.98
N GLN A 11 15.96 21.31 -13.26
CA GLN A 11 15.12 20.34 -13.97
C GLN A 11 15.14 18.93 -13.35
N GLN A 12 16.23 18.56 -12.67
CA GLN A 12 16.32 17.32 -11.93
C GLN A 12 15.56 17.41 -10.60
N LEU A 13 15.60 18.56 -9.92
CA LEU A 13 14.83 18.81 -8.71
C LEU A 13 13.32 18.80 -8.98
N ASP A 14 12.86 19.41 -10.07
CA ASP A 14 11.46 19.46 -10.44
C ASP A 14 10.89 18.07 -10.74
N ARG A 15 11.61 17.25 -11.51
CA ARG A 15 11.24 15.85 -11.75
C ARG A 15 11.13 15.03 -10.46
N LEU A 16 12.07 15.22 -9.53
CA LEU A 16 12.02 14.54 -8.23
C LEU A 16 10.86 15.03 -7.35
N ASN A 17 10.45 16.30 -7.48
CA ASN A 17 9.29 16.85 -6.79
C ASN A 17 7.97 16.35 -7.39
N ASP A 18 7.87 16.23 -8.71
CA ASP A 18 6.73 15.63 -9.40
C ASP A 18 6.58 14.14 -9.03
N ASP A 19 7.69 13.40 -8.94
CA ASP A 19 7.68 12.02 -8.47
C ASP A 19 7.21 11.93 -7.00
N ARG A 20 7.57 12.91 -6.16
CA ARG A 20 7.14 12.96 -4.75
C ARG A 20 5.64 13.24 -4.63
N THR A 21 5.12 14.22 -5.35
CA THR A 21 3.69 14.58 -5.33
C THR A 21 2.85 13.43 -5.88
N ALA A 22 3.27 12.82 -7.00
CA ALA A 22 2.63 11.64 -7.57
C ALA A 22 2.54 10.48 -6.57
N GLN A 23 3.60 10.22 -5.79
CA GLN A 23 3.59 9.16 -4.77
C GLN A 23 2.60 9.45 -3.63
N VAL A 24 2.56 10.68 -3.11
CA VAL A 24 1.63 11.06 -2.03
C VAL A 24 0.18 10.93 -2.50
N ASP A 25 -0.10 11.42 -3.71
CA ASP A 25 -1.44 11.32 -4.31
C ASP A 25 -1.85 9.88 -4.56
N HIS A 26 -0.91 9.03 -5.01
CA HIS A 26 -1.13 7.62 -5.22
C HIS A 26 -1.44 6.88 -3.91
N ILE A 27 -0.72 7.15 -2.81
CA ILE A 27 -1.03 6.59 -1.48
C ILE A 27 -2.46 6.94 -1.05
N GLY A 28 -2.85 8.21 -1.24
CA GLY A 28 -4.19 8.69 -0.93
C GLY A 28 -5.27 8.03 -1.79
N TYR A 29 -5.01 7.89 -3.10
CA TYR A 29 -5.90 7.21 -4.05
C TYR A 29 -6.10 5.75 -3.66
N CYS A 30 -5.04 4.98 -3.45
CA CYS A 30 -5.11 3.56 -3.07
C CYS A 30 -5.89 3.40 -1.76
N ALA A 31 -5.62 4.24 -0.75
CA ALA A 31 -6.35 4.19 0.53
C ALA A 31 -7.86 4.44 0.36
N ARG A 32 -8.24 5.45 -0.44
CA ARG A 32 -9.66 5.74 -0.74
C ARG A 32 -10.29 4.61 -1.55
N ARG A 33 -9.58 4.03 -2.51
CA ARG A 33 -10.04 2.92 -3.34
C ARG A 33 -10.31 1.67 -2.49
N VAL A 34 -9.36 1.26 -1.64
CA VAL A 34 -9.52 0.17 -0.67
C VAL A 34 -10.74 0.39 0.22
N ARG A 35 -10.91 1.61 0.76
CA ARG A 35 -12.07 1.94 1.60
C ARG A 35 -13.39 1.80 0.85
N ARG A 36 -13.46 2.29 -0.40
CA ARG A 36 -14.67 2.19 -1.23
C ARG A 36 -15.02 0.74 -1.55
N ILE A 37 -14.04 -0.06 -1.98
CA ILE A 37 -14.24 -1.47 -2.29
C ILE A 37 -14.71 -2.23 -1.04
N ARG A 38 -14.04 -2.07 0.09
CA ARG A 38 -14.44 -2.73 1.34
C ARG A 38 -15.85 -2.35 1.80
N LYS A 39 -16.25 -1.09 1.59
CA LYS A 39 -17.62 -0.64 1.87
C LYS A 39 -18.63 -1.29 0.93
N SER A 40 -18.37 -1.33 -0.38
CA SER A 40 -19.28 -1.94 -1.35
C SER A 40 -19.45 -3.45 -1.15
N LEU A 41 -18.44 -4.10 -0.58
CA LEU A 41 -18.46 -5.54 -0.25
C LEU A 41 -19.08 -5.86 1.12
N GLY A 42 -19.43 -4.86 1.94
CA GLY A 42 -19.74 -5.10 3.36
C GLY A 42 -18.57 -5.70 4.15
N PHE A 43 -17.34 -5.59 3.61
CA PHE A 43 -16.11 -6.16 4.14
C PHE A 43 -15.26 -5.12 4.88
N THR A 44 -15.87 -4.37 5.79
CA THR A 44 -15.19 -3.35 6.59
C THR A 44 -14.55 -3.95 7.84
N HIS A 45 -13.46 -3.34 8.32
CA HIS A 45 -12.94 -3.69 9.63
C HIS A 45 -13.96 -3.38 10.72
N ILE A 46 -14.03 -4.25 11.74
CA ILE A 46 -15.06 -4.13 12.78
C ILE A 46 -14.46 -3.34 13.93
N HIS A 47 -15.19 -2.32 14.37
CA HIS A 47 -14.94 -1.61 15.62
C HIS A 47 -16.06 -2.02 16.58
N LYS A 48 -15.79 -3.01 17.45
CA LYS A 48 -16.76 -3.38 18.48
C LYS A 48 -16.56 -2.45 19.67
N SER A 49 -17.52 -1.57 19.94
CA SER A 49 -17.62 -0.89 21.24
C SER A 49 -18.46 -1.77 22.17
N VAL A 50 -17.88 -2.13 23.30
CA VAL A 50 -18.60 -2.78 24.40
C VAL A 50 -18.73 -1.72 25.49
N PRO A 51 -19.91 -1.53 26.10
CA PRO A 51 -20.06 -0.62 27.23
C PRO A 51 -18.98 -0.88 28.28
N LYS A 52 -18.33 0.18 28.78
CA LYS A 52 -17.21 0.14 29.75
C LYS A 52 -15.88 -0.47 29.25
N HIS A 53 -15.74 -0.81 27.96
CA HIS A 53 -14.46 -1.23 27.39
C HIS A 53 -14.05 -0.37 26.18
N PRO A 54 -12.73 -0.14 25.98
CA PRO A 54 -12.26 0.55 24.80
C PRO A 54 -12.62 -0.22 23.53
N ALA A 55 -12.98 0.51 22.47
CA ALA A 55 -13.38 -0.10 21.21
C ALA A 55 -12.25 -0.99 20.65
N LYS A 56 -12.53 -2.28 20.46
CA LYS A 56 -11.54 -3.23 19.94
C LYS A 56 -11.60 -3.25 18.42
N PHE A 57 -10.48 -2.92 17.78
CA PHE A 57 -10.31 -3.06 16.34
C PHE A 57 -10.13 -4.54 15.99
N ASN A 58 -10.99 -5.04 15.09
CA ASN A 58 -10.85 -6.37 14.51
C ASN A 58 -10.54 -6.26 13.01
N GLN A 59 -9.31 -6.63 12.67
CA GLN A 59 -8.82 -6.63 11.30
C GLN A 59 -9.38 -7.83 10.54
N ARG A 60 -10.43 -7.60 9.73
CA ARG A 60 -10.84 -8.55 8.68
C ARG A 60 -9.73 -8.70 7.63
N LYS A 61 -9.12 -9.89 7.58
CA LYS A 61 -8.10 -10.27 6.60
C LYS A 61 -8.76 -10.97 5.41
N ILE A 62 -8.21 -10.76 4.22
CA ILE A 62 -8.64 -11.45 3.02
C ILE A 62 -8.01 -12.84 3.03
N VAL A 63 -8.83 -13.86 3.07
CA VAL A 63 -8.49 -15.28 3.03
C VAL A 63 -9.33 -15.94 1.95
N PHE A 64 -8.91 -17.10 1.44
CA PHE A 64 -9.58 -17.79 0.35
C PHE A 64 -11.11 -17.94 0.58
N ASP A 65 -11.51 -18.41 1.78
CA ASP A 65 -12.91 -18.67 2.12
C ASP A 65 -13.85 -17.46 2.06
N VAL A 66 -13.31 -16.23 2.14
CA VAL A 66 -14.12 -15.01 2.08
C VAL A 66 -14.12 -14.36 0.70
N VAL A 67 -13.29 -14.84 -0.23
CA VAL A 67 -13.22 -14.31 -1.59
C VAL A 67 -14.36 -14.89 -2.41
N SER A 68 -15.43 -14.11 -2.55
CA SER A 68 -16.58 -14.47 -3.39
C SER A 68 -16.54 -13.85 -4.79
N GLU A 69 -15.74 -12.80 -4.98
CA GLU A 69 -15.65 -12.05 -6.24
C GLU A 69 -14.30 -11.34 -6.40
N GLU A 70 -13.97 -10.97 -7.63
CA GLU A 70 -12.69 -10.35 -8.01
C GLU A 70 -12.34 -9.08 -7.20
N ARG A 71 -13.36 -8.31 -6.80
CA ARG A 71 -13.19 -7.08 -6.02
C ARG A 71 -12.45 -7.30 -4.69
N TYR A 72 -12.51 -8.50 -4.10
CA TYR A 72 -11.70 -8.82 -2.92
C TYR A 72 -10.20 -8.86 -3.24
N LEU A 73 -9.82 -9.37 -4.41
CA LEU A 73 -8.43 -9.42 -4.88
C LEU A 73 -7.88 -8.01 -5.10
N GLN A 74 -8.70 -7.11 -5.66
CA GLN A 74 -8.34 -5.71 -5.86
C GLN A 74 -7.94 -5.03 -4.53
N VAL A 75 -8.57 -5.39 -3.40
CA VAL A 75 -8.17 -4.85 -2.09
C VAL A 75 -6.73 -5.23 -1.74
N ALA A 76 -6.32 -6.47 -1.99
CA ALA A 76 -4.94 -6.92 -1.73
C ALA A 76 -3.93 -6.20 -2.63
N VAL A 77 -4.27 -6.02 -3.91
CA VAL A 77 -3.44 -5.25 -4.87
C VAL A 77 -3.26 -3.81 -4.40
N PHE A 78 -4.35 -3.09 -4.10
CA PHE A 78 -4.25 -1.69 -3.66
C PHE A 78 -3.60 -1.54 -2.28
N ASP A 79 -3.73 -2.51 -1.37
CA ASP A 79 -2.99 -2.52 -0.11
C ASP A 79 -1.48 -2.70 -0.35
N ALA A 80 -1.06 -3.53 -1.32
CA ALA A 80 0.34 -3.67 -1.71
C ALA A 80 0.89 -2.37 -2.34
N GLU A 81 0.19 -1.83 -3.33
CA GLU A 81 0.53 -0.57 -4.03
C GLU A 81 0.71 0.61 -3.07
N ARG A 82 -0.22 0.75 -2.11
CA ARG A 82 -0.13 1.79 -1.08
C ARG A 82 1.13 1.65 -0.23
N ASN A 83 1.48 0.43 0.17
CA ASN A 83 2.68 0.19 0.98
C ASN A 83 3.95 0.44 0.18
N TRP A 84 4.00 0.03 -1.09
CA TRP A 84 5.12 0.29 -1.98
C TRP A 84 5.33 1.79 -2.21
N SER A 85 4.25 2.52 -2.52
CA SER A 85 4.30 3.97 -2.74
C SER A 85 4.78 4.72 -1.50
N TYR A 86 4.33 4.32 -0.31
CA TYR A 86 4.81 4.88 0.94
C TYR A 86 6.29 4.52 1.19
N ALA A 87 6.73 3.32 0.82
CA ALA A 87 8.15 2.98 0.87
C ALA A 87 8.98 3.90 -0.04
N MET A 88 8.50 4.20 -1.25
CA MET A 88 9.19 5.11 -2.17
C MET A 88 9.27 6.54 -1.64
N GLN A 89 8.19 7.04 -1.02
CA GLN A 89 8.21 8.35 -0.35
C GLN A 89 9.26 8.38 0.77
N LEU A 90 9.29 7.34 1.63
CA LEU A 90 10.27 7.23 2.71
C LEU A 90 11.71 7.09 2.20
N LYS A 91 11.90 6.45 1.04
CA LYS A 91 13.20 6.33 0.38
C LYS A 91 13.75 7.71 0.01
N GLN A 92 12.91 8.56 -0.60
CA GLN A 92 13.28 9.92 -0.94
C GLN A 92 13.54 10.77 0.32
N GLU A 93 12.67 10.66 1.31
CA GLU A 93 12.78 11.40 2.56
C GLU A 93 13.96 10.99 3.46
N ALA A 94 14.49 9.78 3.30
CA ALA A 94 15.66 9.32 4.04
C ALA A 94 16.98 9.89 3.49
N GLY A 95 17.00 10.30 2.22
CA GLY A 95 18.22 10.75 1.54
C GLY A 95 19.34 9.70 1.60
N GLU A 96 20.57 10.17 1.80
CA GLU A 96 21.77 9.33 1.84
C GLU A 96 22.10 8.78 3.25
N ASP A 97 21.34 9.18 4.28
CA ASP A 97 21.58 8.71 5.66
C ASP A 97 21.23 7.22 5.80
N VAL A 98 22.28 6.40 5.83
CA VAL A 98 22.21 4.93 5.95
C VAL A 98 21.60 4.48 7.27
N HIS A 99 21.73 5.27 8.35
CA HIS A 99 21.24 4.94 9.69
C HIS A 99 19.86 5.54 10.00
N SER A 100 19.22 6.19 9.03
CA SER A 100 17.93 6.83 9.20
C SER A 100 16.84 5.86 9.66
N ARG A 101 16.10 6.22 10.73
CA ARG A 101 14.86 5.53 11.15
C ARG A 101 13.85 5.38 10.00
N LYS A 102 13.88 6.29 9.02
CA LYS A 102 13.02 6.22 7.83
C LYS A 102 13.36 5.04 6.93
N ARG A 103 14.63 4.61 6.83
CA ARG A 103 15.02 3.41 6.08
C ARG A 103 14.46 2.14 6.70
N PHE A 104 14.47 2.03 8.02
CA PHE A 104 13.82 0.92 8.72
C PHE A 104 12.31 0.92 8.47
N HIS A 105 11.68 2.11 8.48
CA HIS A 105 10.25 2.23 8.16
C HIS A 105 9.94 1.84 6.71
N MET A 106 10.75 2.30 5.75
CA MET A 106 10.68 1.92 4.33
C MET A 106 10.77 0.40 4.17
N ALA A 107 11.77 -0.24 4.77
CA ALA A 107 11.94 -1.70 4.70
C ALA A 107 10.70 -2.43 5.27
N ASN A 108 10.13 -1.93 6.37
CA ASN A 108 8.89 -2.47 6.92
C ASN A 108 7.68 -2.30 5.99
N LYS A 109 7.58 -1.18 5.25
CA LYS A 109 6.54 -0.98 4.24
C LYS A 109 6.70 -1.96 3.08
N LEU A 110 7.92 -2.17 2.58
CA LEU A 110 8.19 -3.16 1.54
C LEU A 110 7.85 -4.59 2.00
N ARG A 111 8.24 -4.97 3.22
CA ARG A 111 7.84 -6.27 3.80
C ARG A 111 6.32 -6.43 3.85
N LYS A 112 5.57 -5.37 4.16
CA LYS A 112 4.10 -5.41 4.13
C LYS A 112 3.56 -5.55 2.72
N ALA A 113 4.11 -4.83 1.74
CA ALA A 113 3.73 -4.97 0.34
C ALA A 113 3.90 -6.42 -0.14
N VAL A 114 5.07 -7.03 0.14
CA VAL A 114 5.33 -8.44 -0.18
C VAL A 114 4.34 -9.37 0.51
N ARG A 115 4.01 -9.15 1.79
CA ARG A 115 2.99 -9.98 2.47
C ARG A 115 1.63 -9.90 1.78
N HIS A 116 1.22 -8.73 1.29
CA HIS A 116 -0.03 -8.57 0.57
C HIS A 116 -0.01 -9.30 -0.78
N THR A 117 1.08 -9.19 -1.54
CA THR A 117 1.20 -9.88 -2.84
C THR A 117 1.33 -11.39 -2.67
N SER A 118 2.10 -11.88 -1.69
CA SER A 118 2.19 -13.32 -1.40
C SER A 118 0.84 -13.91 -0.95
N ASN A 119 0.06 -13.16 -0.15
CA ASN A 119 -1.28 -13.59 0.22
C ASN A 119 -2.22 -13.64 -0.99
N LEU A 120 -2.13 -12.65 -1.88
CA LEU A 120 -2.87 -12.63 -3.14
C LEU A 120 -2.50 -13.83 -4.02
N GLU A 121 -1.21 -14.08 -4.23
CA GLU A 121 -0.70 -15.21 -5.00
C GLU A 121 -1.21 -16.54 -4.46
N ALA A 122 -1.20 -16.72 -3.13
CA ALA A 122 -1.73 -17.91 -2.49
C ALA A 122 -3.23 -18.10 -2.77
N ILE A 123 -4.02 -17.03 -2.65
CA ILE A 123 -5.47 -17.09 -2.93
C ILE A 123 -5.73 -17.43 -4.40
N VAL A 124 -5.04 -16.76 -5.34
CA VAL A 124 -5.21 -17.01 -6.78
C VAL A 124 -4.87 -18.45 -7.13
N LYS A 125 -3.74 -18.97 -6.64
CA LYS A 125 -3.35 -20.38 -6.83
C LYS A 125 -4.37 -21.37 -6.29
N MET A 126 -5.10 -21.02 -5.23
CA MET A 126 -6.18 -21.87 -4.69
C MET A 126 -7.43 -21.79 -5.56
N CYS A 127 -7.78 -20.61 -6.09
CA CYS A 127 -8.90 -20.46 -7.03
C CYS A 127 -8.67 -21.28 -8.32
N ASP A 128 -7.48 -21.21 -8.90
CA ASP A 128 -7.16 -21.93 -10.15
C ASP A 128 -7.30 -23.45 -9.98
N ARG A 129 -6.94 -23.99 -8.81
CA ARG A 129 -7.05 -25.42 -8.51
C ARG A 129 -8.50 -25.88 -8.33
N VAL A 130 -9.37 -25.03 -7.79
CA VAL A 130 -10.77 -25.38 -7.51
C VAL A 130 -11.63 -25.31 -8.78
N CYS A 131 -11.27 -24.47 -9.75
CA CYS A 131 -11.95 -24.39 -11.05
C CYS A 131 -11.54 -25.48 -12.06
N CYS A 132 -10.62 -26.39 -11.70
CA CYS A 132 -10.21 -27.54 -12.54
C CYS A 132 -10.92 -28.87 -12.19
N HIS A 133 -12.05 -28.82 -11.47
CA HIS A 133 -12.97 -29.94 -11.28
C HIS A 133 -14.36 -29.57 -11.79
#